data_AF-A0A562RSH9-F1
#
_entry.id   AF-A0A562RSH9-F1
#
_cell.length_a   1.000
_cell.length_b   1.000
_cell.length_c   1.000
_cell.angle_alpha   90.00
_cell.angle_beta   90.00
_cell.angle_gamma   90.00
#
_symmetry.space_group_name_H-M   'P 1'
#
loop_
_entity.id
_entity.type
_entity.pdbx_description
1 polymer ?
#
loop_
_entity_poly.entity_id
_entity_poly.type
_entity_poly.pdbx_seq_one_letter_code
_entity_poly.pdbx_strand_id
1 'polypeptide(L)' 'MTPADIDDIPMQNPCAQCGTPIPFPDWIEPGEGRVSYLWKCQACGYRFEAVAIFDEHAIKHPPLAA' A
#
# COMPACT_ATOMS: atom_id res chain seq x y z
N MET A 1 12.12 -11.66 5.44
CA MET A 1 11.20 -10.90 4.58
C MET A 1 10.15 -11.88 4.12
N THR A 2 8.99 -11.89 4.78
CA THR A 2 7.83 -12.63 4.27
C THR A 2 7.41 -12.00 2.95
N PRO A 3 7.07 -12.78 1.91
CA PRO A 3 6.41 -12.24 0.74
C PRO A 3 5.22 -11.42 1.21
N ALA A 4 4.99 -10.23 0.66
CA ALA A 4 3.69 -9.60 0.80
C ALA A 4 2.70 -10.59 0.16
N ASP A 5 1.90 -11.27 0.99
CA ASP A 5 0.86 -12.14 0.50
C ASP A 5 0.00 -11.30 -0.44
N ILE A 6 -0.22 -11.79 -1.67
CA ILE A 6 -0.90 -11.03 -2.74
C ILE A 6 -2.29 -10.55 -2.29
N ASP A 7 -2.87 -11.22 -1.29
CA ASP A 7 -4.13 -10.87 -0.62
C ASP A 7 -4.13 -9.50 0.08
N ASP A 8 -2.97 -8.96 0.48
CA ASP A 8 -2.86 -7.67 1.18
C ASP A 8 -2.61 -6.47 0.23
N ILE A 9 -2.61 -6.70 -1.09
CA ILE A 9 -2.42 -5.61 -2.05
C ILE A 9 -3.75 -4.84 -2.19
N PRO A 10 -3.78 -3.52 -1.92
CA PRO A 10 -4.99 -2.73 -2.11
C PRO A 10 -5.45 -2.81 -3.57
N MET A 11 -6.75 -3.00 -3.77
CA MET A 11 -7.39 -3.05 -5.07
C MET A 11 -8.47 -1.98 -5.19
N GLN A 12 -8.85 -1.62 -6.41
CA GLN A 12 -9.95 -0.70 -6.70
C GLN A 12 -9.75 0.71 -6.12
N ASN A 13 -8.50 1.19 -6.04
CA ASN A 13 -8.23 2.55 -5.62
C ASN A 13 -8.84 3.54 -6.63
N PRO A 14 -9.75 4.45 -6.23
CA PRO A 14 -10.32 5.41 -7.15
C PRO A 14 -9.25 6.34 -7.71
N CYS A 15 -9.27 6.57 -9.03
CA CYS A 15 -8.39 7.55 -9.64
C CYS A 15 -8.63 8.94 -9.03
N ALA A 16 -7.57 9.58 -8.52
CA ALA A 16 -7.66 10.91 -7.91
C ALA A 16 -8.13 12.03 -8.86
N GLN A 17 -8.15 11.78 -10.18
CA GLN A 17 -8.61 12.77 -11.17
C GLN A 17 -10.00 12.48 -11.75
N CYS A 18 -10.31 11.22 -12.10
CA CYS A 18 -11.59 10.88 -12.75
C CYS A 18 -12.47 9.91 -11.96
N GLY A 19 -12.02 9.42 -10.80
CA GLY A 19 -12.77 8.50 -9.95
C GLY A 19 -12.87 7.07 -10.47
N THR A 20 -12.47 6.77 -11.72
CA THR A 20 -12.48 5.40 -12.25
C THR A 20 -11.61 4.48 -11.38
N PRO A 21 -12.14 3.32 -10.91
CA PRO A 21 -11.37 2.38 -10.12
C PRO A 21 -10.16 1.83 -10.88
N ILE A 22 -9.02 1.72 -10.20
CA ILE A 22 -7.80 1.13 -10.74
C ILE A 22 -7.61 -0.24 -10.08
N PRO A 23 -7.48 -1.33 -10.87
CA PRO A 23 -7.55 -2.69 -10.31
C PRO A 23 -6.35 -3.05 -9.43
N PHE A 24 -5.15 -2.57 -9.75
CA PHE A 24 -3.91 -2.83 -9.01
C PHE A 24 -2.90 -1.69 -9.21
N PRO A 25 -1.95 -1.50 -8.28
CA PRO A 25 -0.85 -0.55 -8.45
C PRO A 25 0.18 -1.05 -9.49
N ASP A 26 0.85 -0.11 -10.15
CA ASP A 26 1.99 -0.40 -11.05
C ASP A 26 3.26 -0.74 -10.24
N TRP A 27 3.39 -0.21 -9.01
CA TRP A 27 4.53 -0.41 -8.13
C TRP A 27 4.14 -0.35 -6.65
N ILE A 28 4.86 -1.11 -5.82
CA ILE A 28 4.69 -1.16 -4.37
C ILE A 28 6.07 -1.03 -3.73
N GLU A 29 6.22 -0.09 -2.80
CA GLU A 29 7.45 0.12 -2.04
C GLU A 29 7.15 0.08 -0.53
N PRO A 30 7.53 -1.00 0.17
CA PRO A 30 7.43 -1.05 1.63
C PRO A 30 8.49 -0.18 2.29
N GLY A 31 8.12 0.52 3.36
CA GLY A 31 9.01 1.31 4.20
C GLY A 31 8.68 1.12 5.69
N GLU A 32 9.45 1.77 6.56
CA GLU A 32 9.21 1.73 8.00
C GLU A 32 7.90 2.47 8.33
N GLY A 33 6.93 1.75 8.92
CA GLY A 33 5.62 2.30 9.27
C GLY A 33 4.75 2.72 8.09
N ARG A 34 5.11 2.36 6.85
CA ARG A 34 4.34 2.76 5.66
C ARG A 34 4.53 1.85 4.45
N VAL A 35 3.62 1.94 3.49
CA VAL A 35 3.78 1.38 2.15
C VAL A 35 3.35 2.43 1.12
N SER A 36 4.21 2.69 0.14
CA SER A 36 3.93 3.55 -1.01
C SER A 36 3.44 2.73 -2.19
N TYR A 37 2.42 3.23 -2.89
CA TYR A 37 1.81 2.58 -4.05
C TYR A 37 1.75 3.57 -5.22
N LEU A 38 2.31 3.21 -6.38
CA LEU A 38 2.13 3.99 -7.61
C LEU A 38 0.95 3.45 -8.40
N TRP A 39 0.04 4.36 -8.76
CA TRP A 39 -1.18 4.04 -9.49
C TRP A 39 -1.19 4.74 -10.84
N LYS A 40 -1.62 4.02 -11.89
CA LYS A 40 -1.89 4.58 -13.20
C LYS A 40 -3.32 4.29 -13.62
N CYS A 41 -4.09 5.34 -13.85
CA CYS A 41 -5.42 5.18 -14.41
C CYS A 41 -5.34 4.92 -15.92
N GLN A 42 -5.87 3.79 -16.38
CA GLN A 42 -5.93 3.50 -17.81
C GLN A 42 -7.01 4.32 -18.54
N ALA A 43 -8.01 4.85 -17.81
CA ALA A 43 -9.09 5.65 -18.41
C ALA A 43 -8.65 7.07 -18.76
N CYS A 44 -7.90 7.74 -17.88
CA CYS A 44 -7.48 9.14 -18.10
C CYS A 44 -5.96 9.33 -18.22
N GLY A 45 -5.17 8.26 -18.03
CA GLY A 45 -3.70 8.32 -18.10
C GLY A 45 -3.01 8.95 -16.88
N TYR A 46 -3.78 9.44 -15.90
CA TYR A 46 -3.23 10.07 -14.70
C TYR A 46 -2.45 9.09 -13.84
N ARG A 47 -1.34 9.57 -13.26
CA ARG A 47 -0.48 8.81 -12.36
C ARG A 47 -0.35 9.52 -11.03
N PHE A 48 -0.42 8.76 -9.93
CA PHE A 48 -0.29 9.32 -8.58
C PHE A 48 0.26 8.29 -7.61
N GLU A 49 0.78 8.78 -6.49
CA GLU A 49 1.19 7.97 -5.34
C GLU A 49 0.08 7.99 -4.28
N ALA A 50 -0.18 6.84 -3.66
CA ALA A 50 -0.93 6.72 -2.42
C ALA A 50 -0.05 6.05 -1.36
N VAL A 51 -0.10 6.52 -0.13
CA VAL A 51 0.71 6.01 0.97
C VAL A 51 -0.19 5.48 2.08
N ALA A 52 -0.07 4.20 2.40
CA ALA A 52 -0.65 3.64 3.62
C ALA A 52 0.33 3.85 4.78
N ILE A 53 -0.14 4.38 5.90
CA ILE A 53 0.63 4.56 7.14
C ILE A 53 0.11 3.55 8.17
N PHE A 54 1.02 2.85 8.83
CA PHE A 54 0.74 1.88 9.87
C PHE A 54 1.37 2.35 11.17
N ASP A 55 0.64 2.28 12.29
CA ASP A 55 1.22 2.55 13.59
C ASP A 55 2.30 1.50 13.91
N GLU A 56 3.48 1.94 14.37
CA GLU A 56 4.60 1.06 14.79
C GLU A 56 4.24 0.13 15.98
N HIS A 57 3.09 0.34 16.62
CA HIS A 57 2.68 -0.35 17.84
C HIS A 57 1.80 -1.58 17.58
N ALA A 58 2.37 -2.65 17.04
CA ALA A 58 1.75 -3.98 17.17
C ALA A 58 2.74 -5.14 17.36
N ILE A 59 3.98 -4.87 17.76
CA ILE A 59 4.83 -5.93 18.33
C ILE A 59 5.13 -5.57 19.79
N LYS A 60 4.16 -5.87 20.66
CA LYS A 60 4.47 -6.05 22.08
C LYS A 60 5.40 -7.26 22.18
N HIS A 61 6.71 -7.04 22.19
CA HIS A 61 7.62 -8.07 22.65
C HIS A 61 7.31 -8.29 24.15
N PRO A 62 6.77 -9.45 24.57
CA PRO A 62 6.84 -9.77 25.99
C PRO A 62 8.32 -9.75 26.39
N PRO A 63 8.68 -9.20 27.56
CA PRO A 63 10.06 -9.15 27.98
C PRO A 63 10.61 -10.58 27.96
N LEU A 64 11.73 -10.77 27.26
CA LEU A 64 12.48 -12.02 27.31
C LEU A 64 12.93 -12.17 28.77
N ALA A 65 12.25 -13.04 29.52
CA ALA A 65 12.56 -13.29 30.91
C ALA A 65 14.04 -13.73 31.03
N ALA A 66 14.72 -13.14 32.02
CA ALA A 66 16.14 -13.31 32.31
C ALA A 66 16.49 -14.71 32.84
#